data_AF-A0A7S1QKJ3-F1
#
_entry.id   AF-A0A7S1QKJ3-F1
#
_cell.length_a   1.000
_cell.length_b   1.000
_cell.length_c   1.000
_cell.angle_alpha   90.00
_cell.angle_beta   90.00
_cell.angle_gamma   90.00
#
_symmetry.space_group_name_H-M   'P 1'
#
loop_
_entity.id
_entity.type
_entity.pdbx_description
1 polymer ?
#
loop_
_entity_poly.entity_id
_entity_poly.type
_entity_poly.pdbx_seq_one_letter_code
_entity_poly.pdbx_strand_id
1 'polypeptide(L)'
;TAVQESVLDCQERQAKVEAVSAKTMEGVAEQLEDFKVFSAEVRKSLDSLKGEVQQEANRLVARHASMMKDIRWEYVDEISSVKAIRKETEAFRNRAEKFCADTAEIVQSESRRMDALHIQIMQDMEEVSKKRKRDRMSWESEIRDTKKELEREQEMSRTLRVNFEFLSRILGLVLESQRVSSALSLQDFTDRGGEKWLCLPAEAGRRPQEPLVAEAFERQRPRKLDGKDSQKQSHELVAVDFRKGLVCGEYLPGRVTFAGSAHDRRDLLLAHYRLLQRAHGAYVRGPFGEEPMPAALSAVVTGQPGANGGMAAGQVAAGSGASPSRPSLRPKFDPVEEDAKEAEDLKEAKLS
;
A
#
# COMPACT_ATOMS: atom_id res chain seq x y z
N THR A 1 -135.27 -127.96 -6.75
CA THR A 1 -134.41 -127.87 -7.95
C THR A 1 -133.87 -126.46 -8.17
N ALA A 2 -134.64 -125.38 -8.01
CA ALA A 2 -134.12 -123.99 -8.13
C ALA A 2 -133.04 -123.58 -7.10
N VAL A 3 -132.91 -124.29 -5.98
CA VAL A 3 -131.96 -123.96 -4.91
C VAL A 3 -130.55 -124.51 -5.19
N GLN A 4 -130.41 -125.52 -6.07
CA GLN A 4 -129.13 -126.22 -6.27
C GLN A 4 -128.24 -125.57 -7.35
N GLU A 5 -128.82 -124.98 -8.40
CA GLU A 5 -128.09 -124.19 -9.42
C GLU A 5 -127.59 -122.84 -8.87
N SER A 6 -128.38 -122.19 -8.00
CA SER A 6 -127.96 -120.95 -7.33
C SER A 6 -126.75 -121.15 -6.43
N VAL A 7 -126.58 -122.34 -5.84
CA VAL A 7 -125.44 -122.64 -4.97
C VAL A 7 -124.17 -122.84 -5.78
N LEU A 8 -124.26 -123.46 -6.97
CA LEU A 8 -123.09 -123.67 -7.86
C LEU A 8 -122.62 -122.37 -8.52
N ASP A 9 -123.53 -121.50 -9.01
CA ASP A 9 -123.14 -120.18 -9.56
C ASP A 9 -122.58 -119.26 -8.47
N CYS A 10 -123.11 -119.34 -7.23
CA CYS A 10 -122.50 -118.68 -6.08
C CYS A 10 -121.10 -119.21 -5.77
N GLN A 11 -120.87 -120.52 -5.82
CA GLN A 11 -119.55 -121.12 -5.57
C GLN A 11 -118.53 -120.75 -6.65
N GLU A 12 -118.92 -120.71 -7.93
CA GLU A 12 -117.99 -120.35 -9.01
C GLU A 12 -117.65 -118.85 -9.03
N ARG A 13 -118.64 -117.99 -8.75
CA ARG A 13 -118.38 -116.56 -8.54
C ARG A 13 -117.55 -116.31 -7.30
N GLN A 14 -117.77 -117.08 -6.24
CA GLN A 14 -116.96 -117.00 -5.03
C GLN A 14 -115.51 -117.42 -5.29
N ALA A 15 -115.27 -118.49 -6.05
CA ALA A 15 -113.91 -118.88 -6.45
C ALA A 15 -113.22 -117.83 -7.35
N LYS A 16 -113.94 -117.18 -8.28
CA LYS A 16 -113.40 -116.09 -9.11
C LYS A 16 -113.12 -114.83 -8.29
N VAL A 17 -113.99 -114.49 -7.34
CA VAL A 17 -113.77 -113.37 -6.41
C VAL A 17 -112.60 -113.67 -5.49
N GLU A 18 -112.43 -114.91 -5.02
CA GLU A 18 -111.29 -115.34 -4.21
C GLU A 18 -109.97 -115.31 -5.01
N ALA A 19 -109.97 -115.73 -6.27
CA ALA A 19 -108.79 -115.67 -7.14
C ALA A 19 -108.38 -114.24 -7.52
N VAL A 20 -109.35 -113.38 -7.84
CA VAL A 20 -109.10 -111.94 -8.08
C VAL A 20 -108.66 -111.27 -6.79
N SER A 21 -109.31 -111.56 -5.65
CA SER A 21 -108.92 -111.09 -4.33
C SER A 21 -107.49 -111.49 -4.00
N ALA A 22 -107.09 -112.75 -4.22
CA ALA A 22 -105.73 -113.22 -3.98
C ALA A 22 -104.70 -112.48 -4.86
N LYS A 23 -104.97 -112.35 -6.17
CA LYS A 23 -104.07 -111.63 -7.10
C LYS A 23 -103.98 -110.13 -6.81
N THR A 24 -105.08 -109.53 -6.36
CA THR A 24 -105.11 -108.10 -5.94
C THR A 24 -104.37 -107.92 -4.62
N MET A 25 -104.50 -108.86 -3.69
CA MET A 25 -103.76 -108.87 -2.42
C MET A 25 -102.26 -109.09 -2.64
N GLU A 26 -101.88 -109.92 -3.61
CA GLU A 26 -100.48 -110.15 -4.01
C GLU A 26 -99.87 -108.90 -4.68
N GLY A 27 -100.60 -108.27 -5.61
CA GLY A 27 -100.18 -107.00 -6.21
C GLY A 27 -100.16 -105.82 -5.22
N VAL A 28 -101.09 -105.80 -4.26
CA VAL A 28 -101.06 -104.84 -3.15
C VAL A 28 -99.87 -105.12 -2.24
N ALA A 29 -99.53 -106.38 -1.97
CA ALA A 29 -98.35 -106.75 -1.18
C ALA A 29 -97.04 -106.35 -1.88
N GLU A 30 -96.91 -106.58 -3.19
CA GLU A 30 -95.78 -106.08 -3.99
C GLU A 30 -95.69 -104.55 -3.97
N GLN A 31 -96.80 -103.84 -4.20
CA GLN A 31 -96.82 -102.38 -4.12
C GLN A 31 -96.51 -101.85 -2.72
N LEU A 32 -96.94 -102.55 -1.67
CA LEU A 32 -96.60 -102.21 -0.29
C LEU A 32 -95.11 -102.40 -0.03
N GLU A 33 -94.50 -103.42 -0.63
CA GLU A 33 -93.08 -103.68 -0.47
C GLU A 33 -92.23 -102.72 -1.29
N ASP A 34 -92.60 -102.43 -2.54
CA ASP A 34 -92.01 -101.36 -3.36
C ASP A 34 -92.14 -100.00 -2.67
N PHE A 35 -93.31 -99.72 -2.06
CA PHE A 35 -93.52 -98.50 -1.29
C PHE A 35 -92.67 -98.45 -0.02
N LYS A 36 -92.44 -99.58 0.66
CA LYS A 36 -91.52 -99.64 1.80
C LYS A 36 -90.08 -99.43 1.37
N VAL A 37 -89.64 -100.04 0.27
CA VAL A 37 -88.30 -99.85 -0.29
C VAL A 37 -88.11 -98.39 -0.70
N PHE A 38 -89.07 -97.81 -1.43
CA PHE A 38 -89.08 -96.40 -1.79
C PHE A 38 -89.09 -95.48 -0.55
N SER A 39 -89.92 -95.76 0.46
CA SER A 39 -89.98 -94.97 1.70
C SER A 39 -88.67 -95.04 2.48
N ALA A 40 -88.02 -96.19 2.49
CA ALA A 40 -86.70 -96.38 3.10
C ALA A 40 -85.61 -95.63 2.33
N GLU A 41 -85.66 -95.64 0.99
CA GLU A 41 -84.72 -94.94 0.13
C GLU A 41 -84.89 -93.41 0.20
N VAL A 42 -86.13 -92.92 0.22
CA VAL A 42 -86.44 -91.51 0.47
C VAL A 42 -85.96 -91.10 1.85
N ARG A 43 -86.22 -91.87 2.91
CA ARG A 43 -85.68 -91.55 4.25
C ARG A 43 -84.15 -91.51 4.25
N LYS A 44 -83.50 -92.49 3.62
CA LYS A 44 -82.05 -92.52 3.49
C LYS A 44 -81.51 -91.31 2.72
N SER A 45 -82.17 -90.89 1.63
CA SER A 45 -81.84 -89.68 0.88
C SER A 45 -82.06 -88.42 1.69
N LEU A 46 -83.17 -88.33 2.44
CA LEU A 46 -83.50 -87.18 3.29
C LEU A 46 -82.52 -87.05 4.46
N ASP A 47 -82.12 -88.17 5.08
CA ASP A 47 -81.10 -88.21 6.12
C ASP A 47 -79.71 -87.86 5.56
N SER A 48 -79.37 -88.31 4.34
CA SER A 48 -78.15 -87.91 3.63
C SER A 48 -78.14 -86.40 3.36
N LEU A 49 -79.22 -85.86 2.79
CA LEU A 49 -79.36 -84.43 2.47
C LEU A 49 -79.32 -83.59 3.75
N LYS A 50 -79.97 -84.03 4.82
CA LYS A 50 -79.90 -83.38 6.14
C LYS A 50 -78.47 -83.37 6.67
N GLY A 51 -77.75 -84.48 6.52
CA GLY A 51 -76.34 -84.59 6.86
C GLY A 51 -75.47 -83.61 6.06
N GLU A 52 -75.66 -83.54 4.75
CA GLU A 52 -74.95 -82.62 3.84
C GLU A 52 -75.25 -81.14 4.15
N VAL A 53 -76.51 -80.77 4.35
CA VAL A 53 -76.90 -79.41 4.73
C VAL A 53 -76.29 -79.02 6.06
N GLN A 54 -76.30 -79.92 7.04
CA GLN A 54 -75.71 -79.66 8.35
C GLN A 54 -74.17 -79.57 8.27
N GLN A 55 -73.54 -80.37 7.43
CA GLN A 55 -72.11 -80.29 7.16
C GLN A 55 -71.73 -78.99 6.46
N GLU A 56 -72.47 -78.56 5.44
CA GLU A 56 -72.25 -77.28 4.74
C GLU A 56 -72.53 -76.08 5.64
N ALA A 57 -73.58 -76.13 6.46
CA ALA A 57 -73.83 -75.10 7.48
C ALA A 57 -72.66 -75.01 8.47
N ASN A 58 -72.15 -76.14 8.96
CA ASN A 58 -70.98 -76.16 9.85
C ASN A 58 -69.71 -75.66 9.14
N ARG A 59 -69.49 -76.01 7.86
CA ARG A 59 -68.38 -75.48 7.06
C ARG A 59 -68.49 -73.98 6.87
N LEU A 60 -69.68 -73.46 6.58
CA LEU A 60 -69.93 -72.04 6.41
C LEU A 60 -69.69 -71.28 7.71
N VAL A 61 -70.20 -71.79 8.85
CA VAL A 61 -69.98 -71.20 10.17
C VAL A 61 -68.49 -71.23 10.54
N ALA A 62 -67.80 -72.35 10.31
CA ALA A 62 -66.36 -72.46 10.55
C ALA A 62 -65.56 -71.49 9.66
N ARG A 63 -65.92 -71.37 8.38
CA ARG A 63 -65.30 -70.43 7.44
C ARG A 63 -65.54 -68.98 7.86
N HIS A 64 -66.76 -68.62 8.23
CA HIS A 64 -67.10 -67.29 8.71
C HIS A 64 -66.38 -66.97 10.04
N ALA A 65 -66.28 -67.93 10.95
CA ALA A 65 -65.51 -67.79 12.18
C ALA A 65 -64.01 -67.59 11.92
N SER A 66 -63.42 -68.32 10.97
CA SER A 66 -62.03 -68.13 10.54
C SER A 66 -61.84 -66.75 9.93
N MET A 67 -62.68 -66.35 8.98
CA MET A 67 -62.63 -65.02 8.35
C MET A 67 -62.75 -63.90 9.39
N MET A 68 -63.71 -64.01 10.32
CA MET A 68 -63.87 -63.02 11.41
C MET A 68 -62.68 -62.99 12.35
N LYS A 69 -62.00 -64.12 12.57
CA LYS A 69 -60.76 -64.16 13.35
C LYS A 69 -59.63 -63.45 12.59
N ASP A 70 -59.48 -63.71 11.30
CA ASP A 70 -58.46 -63.10 10.45
C ASP A 70 -58.64 -61.58 10.37
N ILE A 71 -59.88 -61.11 10.13
CA ILE A 71 -60.22 -59.69 10.15
C ILE A 71 -59.88 -59.03 11.50
N ARG A 72 -60.18 -59.70 12.63
CA ARG A 72 -59.80 -59.16 13.95
C ARG A 72 -58.30 -59.08 14.12
N TRP A 73 -57.54 -60.06 13.63
CA TRP A 73 -56.08 -60.03 13.68
C TRP A 73 -55.52 -58.89 12.82
N GLU A 74 -56.03 -58.70 11.60
CA GLU A 74 -55.65 -57.58 10.72
C GLU A 74 -55.94 -56.23 11.38
N TYR A 75 -57.12 -56.04 11.99
CA TYR A 75 -57.43 -54.79 12.71
C TYR A 75 -56.52 -54.56 13.91
N VAL A 76 -56.20 -55.61 14.68
CA VAL A 76 -55.28 -55.48 15.83
C VAL A 76 -53.89 -55.10 15.36
N ASP A 77 -53.41 -55.72 14.28
CA ASP A 77 -52.11 -55.42 13.67
C ASP A 77 -52.08 -53.98 13.14
N GLU A 78 -53.10 -53.56 12.39
CA GLU A 78 -53.24 -52.20 11.87
C GLU A 78 -53.28 -51.16 13.00
N ILE A 79 -54.07 -51.40 14.06
CA ILE A 79 -54.10 -50.52 15.25
C ILE A 79 -52.72 -50.42 15.89
N SER A 80 -51.97 -51.52 15.95
CA SER A 80 -50.61 -51.54 16.50
C SER A 80 -49.63 -50.74 15.62
N SER A 81 -49.74 -50.87 14.30
CA SER A 81 -48.97 -50.13 13.31
C SER A 81 -49.26 -48.62 13.37
N VAL A 82 -50.53 -48.22 13.43
CA VAL A 82 -50.94 -46.81 13.58
C VAL A 82 -50.40 -46.22 14.89
N LYS A 83 -50.42 -46.99 16.00
CA LYS A 83 -49.80 -46.55 17.26
C LYS A 83 -48.30 -46.35 17.14
N ALA A 84 -47.60 -47.23 16.43
CA ALA A 84 -46.16 -47.09 16.17
C ALA A 84 -45.85 -45.84 15.34
N ILE A 85 -46.59 -45.59 14.26
CA ILE A 85 -46.43 -44.40 13.40
C ILE A 85 -46.69 -43.12 14.20
N ARG A 86 -47.74 -43.09 15.06
CA ARG A 86 -48.01 -41.92 15.92
C ARG A 86 -46.84 -41.65 16.87
N LYS A 87 -46.30 -42.68 17.50
CA LYS A 87 -45.15 -42.56 18.40
C LYS A 87 -43.91 -42.05 17.67
N GLU A 88 -43.65 -42.54 16.45
CA GLU A 88 -42.55 -42.06 15.62
C GLU A 88 -42.73 -40.61 15.19
N THR A 89 -43.95 -40.23 14.79
CA THR A 89 -44.31 -38.86 14.40
C THR A 89 -44.13 -37.90 15.58
N GLU A 90 -44.53 -38.29 16.78
CA GLU A 90 -44.32 -37.53 18.01
C GLU A 90 -42.83 -37.39 18.35
N ALA A 91 -42.06 -38.47 18.24
CA ALA A 91 -40.61 -38.43 18.43
C ALA A 91 -39.89 -37.56 17.39
N PHE A 92 -40.34 -37.57 16.14
CA PHE A 92 -39.85 -36.69 15.09
C PHE A 92 -40.19 -35.23 15.40
N ARG A 93 -41.43 -34.93 15.75
CA ARG A 93 -41.88 -33.60 16.15
C ARG A 93 -41.03 -33.04 17.29
N ASN A 94 -40.81 -33.83 18.35
CA ASN A 94 -40.01 -33.39 19.50
C ASN A 94 -38.55 -33.11 19.10
N ARG A 95 -37.98 -33.91 18.19
CA ARG A 95 -36.63 -33.65 17.63
C ARG A 95 -36.59 -32.37 16.80
N ALA A 96 -37.62 -32.11 15.99
CA ALA A 96 -37.71 -30.91 15.18
C ALA A 96 -37.89 -29.65 16.04
N GLU A 97 -38.77 -29.69 17.05
CA GLU A 97 -38.95 -28.59 18.02
C GLU A 97 -37.64 -28.28 18.75
N LYS A 98 -36.93 -29.32 19.22
CA LYS A 98 -35.62 -29.16 19.85
C LYS A 98 -34.60 -28.54 18.89
N PHE A 99 -34.51 -29.03 17.66
CA PHE A 99 -33.59 -28.49 16.67
C PHE A 99 -33.86 -27.01 16.36
N CYS A 100 -35.14 -26.62 16.25
CA CYS A 100 -35.53 -25.22 16.06
C CYS A 100 -35.14 -24.36 17.26
N ALA A 101 -35.34 -24.86 18.49
CA ALA A 101 -34.95 -24.15 19.71
C ALA A 101 -33.42 -23.96 19.79
N ASP A 102 -32.65 -25.02 19.56
CA ASP A 102 -31.18 -24.98 19.57
C ASP A 102 -30.65 -24.00 18.50
N THR A 103 -31.24 -24.00 17.30
CA THR A 103 -30.87 -23.08 16.22
C THR A 103 -31.21 -21.63 16.57
N ALA A 104 -32.36 -21.38 17.19
CA ALA A 104 -32.74 -20.03 17.64
C ALA A 104 -31.77 -19.48 18.70
N GLU A 105 -31.34 -20.32 19.64
CA GLU A 105 -30.34 -19.95 20.65
C GLU A 105 -28.98 -19.60 20.01
N ILE A 106 -28.53 -20.41 19.03
CA ILE A 106 -27.29 -20.14 18.29
C ILE A 106 -27.39 -18.80 17.56
N VAL A 107 -28.48 -18.57 16.81
CA VAL A 107 -28.68 -17.30 16.07
C VAL A 107 -28.70 -16.11 17.03
N GLN A 108 -29.35 -16.23 18.18
CA GLN A 108 -29.39 -15.16 19.17
C GLN A 108 -28.00 -14.89 19.79
N SER A 109 -27.22 -15.93 20.08
CA SER A 109 -25.86 -15.77 20.63
C SER A 109 -24.90 -15.13 19.63
N GLU A 110 -24.96 -15.54 18.36
CA GLU A 110 -24.16 -14.95 17.28
C GLU A 110 -24.58 -13.51 16.98
N SER A 111 -25.87 -13.19 17.03
CA SER A 111 -26.35 -11.81 16.90
C SER A 111 -25.77 -10.91 17.98
N ARG A 112 -25.79 -11.33 19.26
CA ARG A 112 -25.17 -10.57 20.36
C ARG A 112 -23.65 -10.42 20.19
N ARG A 113 -22.98 -11.48 19.72
CA ARG A 113 -21.53 -11.45 19.44
C ARG A 113 -21.20 -10.45 18.32
N MET A 114 -22.01 -10.43 17.27
CA MET A 114 -21.87 -9.49 16.17
C MET A 114 -22.06 -8.04 16.62
N ASP A 115 -23.06 -7.76 17.45
CA ASP A 115 -23.29 -6.43 18.02
C ASP A 115 -22.09 -5.96 18.87
N ALA A 116 -21.54 -6.84 19.70
CA ALA A 116 -20.35 -6.54 20.50
C ALA A 116 -19.13 -6.21 19.61
N LEU A 117 -18.90 -7.00 18.55
CA LEU A 117 -17.84 -6.72 17.58
C LEU A 117 -18.06 -5.40 16.84
N HIS A 118 -19.30 -5.08 16.48
CA HIS A 118 -19.62 -3.83 15.81
C HIS A 118 -19.33 -2.62 16.71
N ILE A 119 -19.69 -2.67 17.99
CA ILE A 119 -19.37 -1.64 18.98
C ILE A 119 -17.84 -1.47 19.11
N GLN A 120 -17.10 -2.58 19.17
CA GLN A 120 -15.63 -2.54 19.26
C GLN A 120 -15.00 -1.89 18.01
N ILE A 121 -15.43 -2.29 16.81
CA ILE A 121 -14.94 -1.69 15.56
C ILE A 121 -15.21 -0.18 15.53
N MET A 122 -16.38 0.25 15.97
CA MET A 122 -16.71 1.68 16.05
C MET A 122 -15.79 2.43 17.03
N GLN A 123 -15.51 1.85 18.20
CA GLN A 123 -14.58 2.42 19.17
C GLN A 123 -13.16 2.52 18.59
N ASP A 124 -12.66 1.45 17.97
CA ASP A 124 -11.33 1.43 17.34
C ASP A 124 -11.22 2.50 16.23
N MET A 125 -12.28 2.65 15.41
CA MET A 125 -12.34 3.69 14.38
C MET A 125 -12.28 5.11 14.98
N GLU A 126 -12.97 5.36 16.08
CA GLU A 126 -12.90 6.63 16.80
C GLU A 126 -11.50 6.90 17.38
N GLU A 127 -10.87 5.89 17.96
CA GLU A 127 -9.51 5.99 18.51
C GLU A 127 -8.49 6.31 17.41
N VAL A 128 -8.56 5.63 16.26
CA VAL A 128 -7.73 5.89 15.09
C VAL A 128 -7.94 7.32 14.59
N SER A 129 -9.18 7.81 14.55
CA SER A 129 -9.51 9.19 14.18
C SER A 129 -8.90 10.21 15.15
N LYS A 130 -9.05 9.99 16.46
CA LYS A 130 -8.45 10.84 17.52
C LYS A 130 -6.92 10.83 17.44
N LYS A 131 -6.30 9.66 17.22
CA LYS A 131 -4.86 9.53 17.04
C LYS A 131 -4.38 10.30 15.81
N ARG A 132 -5.02 10.11 14.65
CA ARG A 132 -4.67 10.82 13.40
C ARG A 132 -4.73 12.35 13.57
N LYS A 133 -5.72 12.87 14.30
CA LYS A 133 -5.83 14.31 14.61
C LYS A 133 -4.67 14.79 15.48
N ARG A 134 -4.32 14.04 16.54
CA ARG A 134 -3.16 14.35 17.41
C ARG A 134 -1.85 14.34 16.64
N ASP A 135 -1.62 13.29 15.87
CA ASP A 135 -0.40 13.15 15.06
C ASP A 135 -0.30 14.34 14.09
N ARG A 136 -1.38 14.66 13.37
CA ARG A 136 -1.41 15.82 12.46
C ARG A 136 -1.02 17.13 13.16
N MET A 137 -1.56 17.40 14.34
CA MET A 137 -1.20 18.60 15.11
C MET A 137 0.27 18.60 15.56
N SER A 138 0.83 17.42 15.90
CA SER A 138 2.26 17.27 16.22
C SER A 138 3.13 17.63 15.01
N TRP A 139 2.83 17.03 13.85
CA TRP A 139 3.54 17.32 12.59
C TRP A 139 3.43 18.79 12.19
N GLU A 140 2.25 19.40 12.32
CA GLU A 140 2.06 20.83 12.05
C GLU A 140 2.82 21.73 13.03
N SER A 141 3.10 21.27 14.26
CA SER A 141 3.99 21.98 15.20
C SER A 141 5.45 21.87 14.77
N GLU A 142 5.93 20.65 14.52
CA GLU A 142 7.31 20.39 14.10
C GLU A 142 7.67 21.13 12.79
N ILE A 143 6.75 21.15 11.82
CA ILE A 143 6.93 21.91 10.57
C ILE A 143 7.06 23.41 10.83
N ARG A 144 6.28 23.97 11.78
CA ARG A 144 6.38 25.40 12.12
C ARG A 144 7.70 25.72 12.82
N ASP A 145 8.18 24.84 13.68
CA ASP A 145 9.42 25.07 14.42
C ASP A 145 10.65 24.92 13.53
N THR A 146 10.69 23.89 12.69
CA THR A 146 11.74 23.72 11.66
C THR A 146 11.78 24.89 10.67
N LYS A 147 10.63 25.43 10.26
CA LYS A 147 10.58 26.62 9.42
C LYS A 147 11.21 27.85 10.09
N LYS A 148 10.92 28.08 11.38
CA LYS A 148 11.53 29.19 12.14
C LYS A 148 13.04 29.01 12.30
N GLU A 149 13.51 27.79 12.53
CA GLU A 149 14.94 27.48 12.60
C GLU A 149 15.62 27.75 11.25
N LEU A 150 15.03 27.31 10.14
CA LEU A 150 15.53 27.58 8.80
C LEU A 150 15.61 29.08 8.49
N GLU A 151 14.61 29.86 8.88
CA GLU A 151 14.61 31.32 8.72
C GLU A 151 15.76 31.98 9.52
N ARG A 152 16.03 31.51 10.74
CA ARG A 152 17.17 31.99 11.56
C ARG A 152 18.52 31.64 10.93
N GLU A 153 18.68 30.40 10.50
CA GLU A 153 19.89 29.94 9.82
C GLU A 153 20.14 30.69 8.51
N GLN A 154 19.08 30.97 7.74
CA GLN A 154 19.18 31.78 6.53
C GLN A 154 19.67 33.19 6.83
N GLU A 155 19.18 33.83 7.88
CA GLU A 155 19.60 35.17 8.28
C GLU A 155 21.07 35.20 8.77
N MET A 156 21.47 34.18 9.53
CA MET A 156 22.88 34.00 9.91
C MET A 156 23.77 33.81 8.67
N SER A 157 23.34 32.99 7.70
CA SER A 157 24.08 32.76 6.45
C SER A 157 24.22 34.06 5.62
N ARG A 158 23.17 34.88 5.53
CA ARG A 158 23.24 36.20 4.88
C ARG A 158 24.25 37.11 5.56
N THR A 159 24.23 37.17 6.90
CA THR A 159 25.19 37.97 7.67
C THR A 159 26.62 37.50 7.44
N LEU A 160 26.88 36.19 7.47
CA LEU A 160 28.19 35.62 7.19
C LEU A 160 28.66 35.96 5.78
N ARG A 161 27.78 35.86 4.77
CA ARG A 161 28.10 36.22 3.39
C ARG A 161 28.54 37.68 3.27
N VAL A 162 27.80 38.62 3.86
CA VAL A 162 28.15 40.04 3.87
C VAL A 162 29.52 40.26 4.53
N ASN A 163 29.79 39.58 5.64
CA ASN A 163 31.09 39.66 6.33
C ASN A 163 32.24 39.11 5.46
N PHE A 164 32.01 38.02 4.72
CA PHE A 164 33.00 37.46 3.81
C PHE A 164 33.28 38.36 2.61
N GLU A 165 32.24 38.95 2.01
CA GLU A 165 32.38 39.93 0.93
C GLU A 165 33.20 41.15 1.39
N PHE A 166 32.92 41.64 2.60
CA PHE A 166 33.68 42.72 3.23
C PHE A 166 35.16 42.35 3.49
N LEU A 167 35.42 41.17 4.07
CA LEU A 167 36.79 40.69 4.30
C LEU A 167 37.56 40.54 2.98
N SER A 168 36.92 40.00 1.95
CA SER A 168 37.50 39.88 0.60
C SER A 168 37.93 41.24 0.06
N ARG A 169 37.11 42.28 0.25
CA ARG A 169 37.42 43.65 -0.17
C ARG A 169 38.65 44.22 0.54
N ILE A 170 38.76 44.04 1.86
CA ILE A 170 39.93 44.48 2.64
C ILE A 170 41.18 43.73 2.17
N LEU A 171 41.10 42.41 2.03
CA LEU A 171 42.20 41.60 1.54
C LEU A 171 42.66 42.05 0.15
N GLY A 172 41.74 42.41 -0.75
CA GLY A 172 42.06 42.99 -2.05
C GLY A 172 42.87 44.28 -1.93
N LEU A 173 42.47 45.21 -1.07
CA LEU A 173 43.21 46.47 -0.84
C LEU A 173 44.61 46.22 -0.24
N VAL A 174 44.72 45.28 0.70
CA VAL A 174 46.00 44.91 1.32
C VAL A 174 46.93 44.26 0.29
N LEU A 175 46.43 43.31 -0.51
CA LEU A 175 47.21 42.67 -1.57
C LEU A 175 47.69 43.69 -2.61
N GLU A 176 46.84 44.64 -3.03
CA GLU A 176 47.23 45.69 -3.95
C GLU A 176 48.32 46.60 -3.34
N SER A 177 48.19 46.96 -2.06
CA SER A 177 49.21 47.73 -1.34
C SER A 177 50.55 46.99 -1.27
N GLN A 178 50.53 45.68 -1.01
CA GLN A 178 51.72 44.84 -0.99
C GLN A 178 52.37 44.75 -2.37
N ARG A 179 51.59 44.67 -3.46
CA ARG A 179 52.15 44.69 -4.82
C ARG A 179 52.88 45.99 -5.12
N VAL A 180 52.35 47.14 -4.70
CA VAL A 180 53.02 48.44 -4.83
C VAL A 180 54.30 48.46 -3.99
N SER A 181 54.24 48.01 -2.73
CA SER A 181 55.42 47.93 -1.87
C SER A 181 56.52 47.05 -2.45
N SER A 182 56.17 45.89 -3.00
CA SER A 182 57.13 44.99 -3.63
C SER A 182 57.75 45.61 -4.88
N ALA A 183 56.98 46.31 -5.72
CA ALA A 183 57.51 47.02 -6.89
C ALA A 183 58.49 48.14 -6.50
N LEU A 184 58.16 48.90 -5.44
CA LEU A 184 59.05 49.92 -4.88
C LEU A 184 60.36 49.31 -4.37
N SER A 185 60.29 48.22 -3.59
CA SER A 185 61.47 47.54 -3.06
C SER A 185 62.34 46.93 -4.16
N LEU A 186 61.72 46.40 -5.23
CA LEU A 186 62.44 45.86 -6.37
C LEU A 186 63.24 46.94 -7.10
N GLN A 187 62.60 48.07 -7.40
CA GLN A 187 63.28 49.19 -8.04
C GLN A 187 64.37 49.77 -7.13
N ASP A 188 64.11 49.90 -5.83
CA ASP A 188 65.11 50.37 -4.86
C ASP A 188 66.35 49.49 -4.85
N PHE A 189 66.16 48.17 -4.89
CA PHE A 189 67.26 47.21 -4.98
C PHE A 189 68.06 47.40 -6.27
N THR A 190 67.40 47.57 -7.41
CA THR A 190 68.07 47.83 -8.70
C THR A 190 68.80 49.17 -8.71
N ASP A 191 68.17 50.23 -8.22
CA ASP A 191 68.77 51.57 -8.13
C ASP A 191 70.05 51.54 -7.28
N ARG A 192 70.00 50.88 -6.11
CA ARG A 192 71.15 50.68 -5.20
C ARG A 192 72.23 49.79 -5.81
N GLY A 193 71.85 48.76 -6.56
CA GLY A 193 72.81 47.92 -7.28
C GLY A 193 73.58 48.71 -8.35
N GLY A 194 72.95 49.75 -8.90
CA GLY A 194 73.58 50.71 -9.78
C GLY A 194 74.39 51.79 -9.05
N GLU A 195 74.21 52.03 -7.75
CA GLU A 195 74.74 53.20 -7.04
C GLU A 195 76.27 53.24 -7.00
N LYS A 196 76.84 54.42 -7.24
CA LYS A 196 78.28 54.70 -7.10
C LYS A 196 78.45 55.98 -6.30
N TRP A 197 79.03 55.89 -5.11
CA TRP A 197 79.24 57.03 -4.20
C TRP A 197 80.31 58.00 -4.68
N LEU A 198 81.25 57.53 -5.48
CA LEU A 198 82.29 58.33 -6.11
C LEU A 198 82.33 57.97 -7.59
N CYS A 199 82.24 59.00 -8.44
CA CYS A 199 82.27 58.83 -9.88
C CYS A 199 83.23 59.83 -10.53
N LEU A 200 83.62 59.53 -11.77
CA LEU A 200 84.40 60.46 -12.57
C LEU A 200 83.52 61.69 -12.90
N PRO A 201 84.10 62.90 -13.05
CA PRO A 201 83.31 64.09 -13.41
C PRO A 201 82.46 63.92 -14.67
N ALA A 202 82.88 63.08 -15.62
CA ALA A 202 82.11 62.75 -16.82
C ALA A 202 80.82 61.93 -16.53
N GLU A 203 80.78 61.21 -15.40
CA GLU A 203 79.65 60.40 -14.96
C GLU A 203 78.69 61.18 -14.03
N ALA A 204 79.00 62.43 -13.69
CA ALA A 204 78.18 63.26 -12.79
C ALA A 204 76.75 63.52 -13.32
N GLY A 205 76.50 63.32 -14.61
CA GLY A 205 75.18 63.44 -15.26
C GLY A 205 74.48 62.10 -15.52
N ARG A 206 74.79 61.05 -14.76
CA ARG A 206 74.19 59.73 -14.95
C ARG A 206 72.65 59.81 -14.84
N ARG A 207 71.98 58.97 -15.63
CA ARG A 207 70.52 58.81 -15.55
C ARG A 207 70.13 57.76 -14.50
N PRO A 208 68.96 57.90 -13.87
CA PRO A 208 68.39 56.84 -13.03
C PRO A 208 68.34 55.50 -13.77
N GLN A 209 68.36 54.39 -13.03
CA GLN A 209 68.24 53.06 -13.64
C GLN A 209 66.89 52.92 -14.36
N GLU A 210 66.90 52.11 -15.41
CA GLU A 210 65.66 51.81 -16.13
C GLU A 210 64.70 51.02 -15.22
N PRO A 211 63.38 51.27 -15.32
CA PRO A 211 62.40 50.58 -14.51
C PRO A 211 62.42 49.06 -14.75
N LEU A 212 62.62 48.28 -13.69
CA LEU A 212 62.73 46.83 -13.79
C LEU A 212 61.43 46.12 -13.37
N VAL A 213 60.98 45.17 -14.19
CA VAL A 213 59.84 44.28 -13.87
C VAL A 213 60.33 43.05 -13.13
N ALA A 214 59.52 42.48 -12.23
CA ALA A 214 59.86 41.27 -11.47
C ALA A 214 60.37 40.12 -12.36
N GLU A 215 59.72 39.86 -13.51
CA GLU A 215 60.16 38.84 -14.46
C GLU A 215 61.55 39.12 -15.04
N ALA A 216 61.88 40.39 -15.28
CA ALA A 216 63.19 40.78 -15.78
C ALA A 216 64.26 40.59 -14.69
N PHE A 217 63.92 40.89 -13.44
CA PHE A 217 64.80 40.63 -12.30
C PHE A 217 65.06 39.13 -12.08
N GLU A 218 64.04 38.28 -12.21
CA GLU A 218 64.22 36.82 -12.13
C GLU A 218 65.16 36.28 -13.20
N ARG A 219 65.14 36.87 -14.41
CA ARG A 219 66.08 36.52 -15.49
C ARG A 219 67.50 37.00 -15.21
N GLN A 220 67.65 38.07 -14.43
CA GLN A 220 68.95 38.57 -13.97
C GLN A 220 69.51 37.77 -12.80
N ARG A 221 68.73 36.85 -12.20
CA ARG A 221 69.23 35.97 -11.15
C ARG A 221 70.48 35.28 -11.69
N PRO A 222 71.65 35.42 -11.04
CA PRO A 222 72.85 34.74 -11.48
C PRO A 222 72.51 33.26 -11.52
N ARG A 223 72.48 32.68 -12.73
CA ARG A 223 72.38 31.24 -12.88
C ARG A 223 73.45 30.69 -11.97
N LYS A 224 73.07 29.82 -11.02
CA LYS A 224 74.03 29.12 -10.18
C LYS A 224 75.05 28.53 -11.13
N LEU A 225 76.21 29.18 -11.22
CA LEU A 225 77.30 28.74 -12.04
C LEU A 225 77.80 27.51 -11.30
N ASP A 226 77.35 26.35 -11.79
CA ASP A 226 77.94 25.07 -11.44
C ASP A 226 79.45 25.22 -11.57
N GLY A 227 80.13 25.05 -10.43
CA GLY A 227 81.33 25.78 -10.10
C GLY A 227 82.43 25.73 -11.14
N LYS A 228 82.88 26.91 -11.59
CA LYS A 228 84.31 27.27 -11.71
C LYS A 228 84.59 28.69 -12.20
N ASP A 229 83.61 29.42 -12.75
CA ASP A 229 83.88 30.72 -13.40
C ASP A 229 83.23 31.96 -12.74
N SER A 230 82.61 31.82 -11.57
CA SER A 230 81.85 32.90 -10.90
C SER A 230 82.69 34.02 -10.28
N GLN A 231 84.02 33.95 -10.34
CA GLN A 231 84.91 34.90 -9.66
C GLN A 231 85.25 36.17 -10.47
N LYS A 232 84.72 36.33 -11.69
CA LYS A 232 84.93 37.53 -12.52
C LYS A 232 83.77 38.54 -12.43
N GLN A 233 83.17 38.75 -11.25
CA GLN A 233 82.39 39.97 -11.01
C GLN A 233 83.34 41.17 -10.83
N SER A 234 83.84 41.62 -11.98
CA SER A 234 84.19 42.99 -12.37
C SER A 234 84.47 44.00 -11.24
N HIS A 235 85.54 43.80 -10.48
CA HIS A 235 86.36 44.94 -10.04
C HIS A 235 87.23 45.37 -11.22
N GLU A 236 86.62 45.88 -12.28
CA GLU A 236 87.37 46.51 -13.36
C GLU A 236 88.00 47.77 -12.77
N LEU A 237 89.32 47.72 -12.53
CA LEU A 237 90.07 48.85 -12.01
C LEU A 237 90.15 49.92 -13.10
N VAL A 238 89.28 50.90 -13.02
CA VAL A 238 89.31 52.07 -13.90
C VAL A 238 90.36 53.04 -13.37
N ALA A 239 91.35 53.39 -14.20
CA ALA A 239 92.37 54.36 -13.83
C ALA A 239 91.74 55.76 -13.63
N VAL A 240 91.85 56.29 -12.41
CA VAL A 240 91.32 57.61 -12.05
C VAL A 240 92.41 58.68 -12.26
N ASP A 241 92.11 59.68 -13.08
CA ASP A 241 92.95 60.87 -13.23
C ASP A 241 92.77 61.78 -12.00
N PHE A 242 93.72 61.69 -11.05
CA PHE A 242 93.68 62.43 -9.79
C PHE A 242 93.59 63.95 -9.95
N ARG A 243 94.00 64.51 -11.10
CA ARG A 243 93.93 65.96 -11.36
C ARG A 243 92.51 66.43 -11.67
N LYS A 244 91.69 65.55 -12.22
CA LYS A 244 90.26 65.82 -12.51
C LYS A 244 89.37 65.58 -11.29
N GLY A 245 89.91 64.91 -10.26
CA GLY A 245 89.21 64.60 -9.03
C GLY A 245 88.10 63.56 -9.21
N LEU A 246 87.44 63.25 -8.10
CA LEU A 246 86.22 62.46 -8.05
C LEU A 246 85.08 63.38 -7.64
N VAL A 247 83.88 63.11 -8.16
CA VAL A 247 82.66 63.80 -7.77
C VAL A 247 81.86 62.87 -6.88
N CYS A 248 81.18 63.46 -5.89
CA CYS A 248 80.23 62.73 -5.06
C CYS A 248 79.06 62.29 -5.93
N GLY A 249 78.82 60.98 -6.01
CA GLY A 249 77.63 60.46 -6.65
C GLY A 249 76.42 60.64 -5.75
N GLU A 250 75.29 61.01 -6.34
CA GLU A 250 74.01 61.10 -5.65
C GLU A 250 73.15 59.86 -5.94
N TYR A 251 72.31 59.48 -4.97
CA TYR A 251 71.29 58.48 -5.19
C TYR A 251 70.22 59.04 -6.14
N LEU A 252 70.08 58.41 -7.31
CA LEU A 252 69.15 58.82 -8.36
C LEU A 252 68.01 57.80 -8.48
N PRO A 253 66.90 57.98 -7.73
CA PRO A 253 65.80 57.03 -7.76
C PRO A 253 65.17 56.96 -9.14
N GLY A 254 65.03 55.73 -9.66
CA GLY A 254 64.39 55.43 -10.92
C GLY A 254 62.87 55.54 -10.87
N ARG A 255 62.26 55.53 -12.06
CA ARG A 255 60.82 55.25 -12.19
C ARG A 255 60.55 53.79 -11.85
N VAL A 256 59.35 53.51 -11.39
CA VAL A 256 58.94 52.17 -10.92
C VAL A 256 57.91 51.62 -11.89
N THR A 257 58.12 50.41 -12.41
CA THR A 257 57.11 49.74 -13.23
C THR A 257 56.08 49.06 -12.35
N PHE A 258 54.81 49.46 -12.48
CA PHE A 258 53.68 48.86 -11.78
C PHE A 258 52.51 48.70 -12.76
N ALA A 259 51.85 47.54 -12.75
CA ALA A 259 50.73 47.21 -13.66
C ALA A 259 51.02 47.49 -15.16
N GLY A 260 52.28 47.28 -15.59
CA GLY A 260 52.70 47.49 -16.98
C GLY A 260 53.00 48.95 -17.37
N SER A 261 52.89 49.90 -16.44
CA SER A 261 53.20 51.31 -16.66
C SER A 261 54.33 51.79 -15.76
N ALA A 262 55.12 52.76 -16.23
CA ALA A 262 56.17 53.40 -15.44
C ALA A 262 55.61 54.60 -14.68
N HIS A 263 55.76 54.59 -13.36
CA HIS A 263 55.27 55.64 -12.47
C HIS A 263 56.42 56.34 -11.74
N ASP A 264 56.20 57.61 -11.39
CA ASP A 264 57.11 58.32 -10.51
C ASP A 264 57.00 57.76 -9.08
N ARG A 265 58.15 57.57 -8.43
CA ARG A 265 58.24 56.90 -7.12
C ARG A 265 57.42 57.59 -6.03
N ARG A 266 57.41 58.93 -6.05
CA ARG A 266 56.62 59.74 -5.11
C ARG A 266 55.13 59.44 -5.21
N ASP A 267 54.62 59.28 -6.43
CA ASP A 267 53.20 59.03 -6.67
C ASP A 267 52.81 57.62 -6.21
N LEU A 268 53.67 56.62 -6.44
CA LEU A 268 53.43 55.26 -5.92
C LEU A 268 53.51 55.19 -4.40
N LEU A 269 54.42 55.93 -3.75
CA LEU A 269 54.45 56.00 -2.29
C LEU A 269 53.17 56.62 -1.71
N LEU A 270 52.65 57.68 -2.35
CA LEU A 270 51.37 58.27 -1.98
C LEU A 270 50.21 57.31 -2.26
N ALA A 271 50.25 56.57 -3.37
CA ALA A 271 49.24 55.55 -3.70
C ALA A 271 49.25 54.41 -2.68
N HIS A 272 50.42 53.90 -2.30
CA HIS A 272 50.60 52.88 -1.27
C HIS A 272 50.01 53.32 0.06
N TYR A 273 50.36 54.52 0.52
CA TYR A 273 49.81 55.09 1.75
C TYR A 273 48.29 55.21 1.70
N ARG A 274 47.73 55.71 0.58
CA ARG A 274 46.28 55.81 0.38
C ARG A 274 45.58 54.45 0.38
N LEU A 275 46.18 53.42 -0.22
CA LEU A 275 45.64 52.05 -0.21
C LEU A 275 45.59 51.49 1.22
N LEU A 276 46.67 51.67 1.99
CA LEU A 276 46.71 51.25 3.40
C LEU A 276 45.71 52.01 4.26
N GLN A 277 45.59 53.33 4.07
CA GLN A 277 44.58 54.13 4.76
C GLN A 277 43.15 53.68 4.41
N ARG A 278 42.89 53.34 3.14
CA ARG A 278 41.59 52.81 2.71
C ARG A 278 41.31 51.44 3.32
N ALA A 279 42.29 50.54 3.32
CA ALA A 279 42.16 49.21 3.93
C ALA A 279 41.91 49.33 5.44
N HIS A 280 42.68 50.18 6.13
CA HIS A 280 42.51 50.44 7.56
C HIS A 280 41.16 51.11 7.85
N GLY A 281 40.77 52.12 7.06
CA GLY A 281 39.49 52.78 7.19
C GLY A 281 38.31 51.84 6.95
N ALA A 282 38.41 50.96 5.95
CA ALA A 282 37.40 49.91 5.71
C ALA A 282 37.33 48.96 6.92
N TYR A 283 38.46 48.44 7.39
CA TYR A 283 38.55 47.56 8.55
C TYR A 283 37.91 48.16 9.81
N VAL A 284 38.26 49.41 10.15
CA VAL A 284 37.72 50.10 11.34
C VAL A 284 36.22 50.35 11.22
N ARG A 285 35.73 50.62 10.01
CA ARG A 285 34.32 50.93 9.76
C ARG A 285 33.41 49.69 9.83
N GLY A 286 33.94 48.52 9.51
CA GLY A 286 33.18 47.27 9.51
C GLY A 286 32.21 47.14 8.31
N PRO A 287 31.54 45.98 8.20
CA PRO A 287 30.71 45.61 7.04
C PRO A 287 29.44 46.45 6.88
N PHE A 288 28.89 47.02 7.97
CA PHE A 288 27.63 47.78 7.94
C PHE A 288 27.78 49.29 7.75
N GLY A 289 29.01 49.80 7.70
CA GLY A 289 29.26 51.24 7.58
C GLY A 289 29.56 51.72 6.17
N GLU A 290 29.50 50.86 5.15
CA GLU A 290 29.67 51.33 3.76
C GLU A 290 28.42 52.11 3.32
N GLU A 291 28.49 53.44 3.43
CA GLU A 291 27.79 54.26 2.45
C GLU A 291 28.29 53.85 1.05
N PRO A 292 27.40 53.69 0.05
CA PRO A 292 27.76 53.25 -1.27
C PRO A 292 28.80 54.19 -1.87
N MET A 293 30.05 53.74 -1.89
CA MET A 293 31.14 54.47 -2.53
C MET A 293 30.75 54.72 -3.99
N PRO A 294 30.84 55.97 -4.49
CA PRO A 294 30.48 56.29 -5.86
C PRO A 294 31.28 55.40 -6.82
N ALA A 295 30.57 54.68 -7.68
CA ALA A 295 31.10 53.64 -8.59
C ALA A 295 32.24 54.12 -9.51
N ALA A 296 32.49 55.42 -9.60
CA ALA A 296 33.50 56.05 -10.44
C ALA A 296 34.96 55.69 -10.10
N LEU A 297 35.26 55.15 -8.90
CA LEU A 297 36.62 54.74 -8.53
C LEU A 297 36.83 53.21 -8.52
N SER A 298 35.80 52.42 -8.81
CA SER A 298 35.89 50.96 -8.84
C SER A 298 36.37 50.41 -10.20
N ALA A 299 36.53 51.27 -11.21
CA ALA A 299 36.84 50.86 -12.59
C ALA A 299 38.32 50.56 -12.87
N VAL A 300 39.22 50.67 -11.89
CA VAL A 300 40.67 50.44 -12.08
C VAL A 300 41.15 49.15 -11.38
N VAL A 301 40.25 48.18 -11.19
CA VAL A 301 40.65 46.78 -10.97
C VAL A 301 40.32 46.05 -12.26
N THR A 302 41.23 46.15 -13.23
CA THR A 302 41.19 45.34 -14.46
C THR A 302 41.01 43.88 -14.07
N GLY A 303 39.95 43.28 -14.61
CA GLY A 303 39.46 41.96 -14.25
C GLY A 303 40.58 40.97 -13.99
N GLN A 304 40.62 40.48 -12.76
CA GLN A 304 41.33 39.25 -12.42
C GLN A 304 40.88 38.19 -13.45
N PRO A 305 41.77 37.56 -14.22
CA PRO A 305 41.38 36.46 -15.09
C PRO A 305 40.77 35.40 -14.20
N GLY A 306 39.43 35.30 -14.27
CA GLY A 306 38.68 34.32 -13.53
C GLY A 306 39.29 32.97 -13.81
N ALA A 307 39.79 32.33 -12.76
CA ALA A 307 39.97 30.89 -12.74
C ALA A 307 38.58 30.29 -12.95
N ASN A 308 38.16 30.18 -14.22
CA ASN A 308 37.12 29.28 -14.66
C ASN A 308 37.63 27.89 -14.32
N GLY A 309 37.38 27.47 -13.08
CA GLY A 309 37.54 26.12 -12.61
C GLY A 309 36.87 25.23 -13.64
N GLY A 310 37.67 24.35 -14.25
CA GLY A 310 37.22 23.42 -15.26
C GLY A 310 35.94 22.74 -14.80
N MET A 311 34.94 22.77 -15.68
CA MET A 311 33.78 21.91 -15.55
C MET A 311 34.30 20.49 -15.39
N ALA A 312 34.11 19.92 -14.20
CA ALA A 312 34.35 18.51 -13.98
C ALA A 312 33.48 17.73 -14.97
N ALA A 313 34.13 17.07 -15.92
CA ALA A 313 33.56 16.05 -16.77
C ALA A 313 33.04 14.92 -15.86
N GLY A 314 31.76 15.02 -15.50
CA GLY A 314 31.15 14.10 -14.53
C GLY A 314 29.65 14.33 -14.33
N GLN A 315 28.98 15.10 -15.20
CA GLN A 315 27.54 14.96 -15.35
C GLN A 315 27.28 13.76 -16.27
N VAL A 316 27.15 12.59 -15.65
CA VAL A 316 26.39 11.48 -16.21
C VAL A 316 25.03 12.06 -16.56
N ALA A 317 24.64 11.96 -17.84
CA ALA A 317 23.31 12.32 -18.29
C ALA A 317 22.30 11.60 -17.40
N ALA A 318 21.65 12.36 -16.51
CA ALA A 318 20.45 11.90 -15.83
C ALA A 318 19.47 11.56 -16.93
N GLY A 319 19.29 10.26 -17.15
CA GLY A 319 18.41 9.74 -18.15
C GLY A 319 17.06 10.42 -18.04
N SER A 320 16.48 10.70 -19.19
CA SER A 320 15.05 10.88 -19.34
C SER A 320 14.37 9.59 -18.86
N GLY A 321 14.23 9.47 -17.54
CA GLY A 321 13.31 8.56 -16.89
C GLY A 321 11.92 9.05 -17.23
N ALA A 322 11.41 8.62 -18.38
CA ALA A 322 9.99 8.54 -18.63
C ALA A 322 9.38 7.85 -17.41
N SER A 323 8.74 8.65 -16.55
CA SER A 323 7.92 8.13 -15.47
C SER A 323 6.83 7.28 -16.13
N PRO A 324 6.71 5.98 -15.82
CA PRO A 324 5.52 5.26 -16.19
C PRO A 324 4.38 5.91 -15.42
N SER A 325 3.48 6.57 -16.15
CA SER A 325 2.16 6.96 -15.67
C SER A 325 1.48 5.70 -15.16
N ARG A 326 1.61 5.48 -13.85
CA ARG A 326 0.91 4.44 -13.13
C ARG A 326 -0.58 4.66 -13.37
N PRO A 327 -1.31 3.72 -14.00
CA PRO A 327 -2.75 3.85 -14.13
C PRO A 327 -3.32 3.85 -12.72
N SER A 328 -3.81 5.00 -12.30
CA SER A 328 -4.68 5.15 -11.14
C SER A 328 -5.95 4.36 -11.42
N LEU A 329 -5.91 3.06 -11.12
CA LEU A 329 -7.09 2.25 -10.83
C LEU A 329 -7.67 2.75 -9.50
N ARG A 330 -8.22 3.96 -9.51
CA ARG A 330 -9.30 4.29 -8.59
C ARG A 330 -10.53 3.61 -9.19
N PRO A 331 -11.19 2.69 -8.48
CA PRO A 331 -12.53 2.32 -8.86
C PRO A 331 -13.36 3.61 -8.82
N LYS A 332 -13.91 3.99 -9.97
CA LYS A 332 -15.08 4.88 -9.99
C LYS A 332 -16.16 4.11 -9.26
N PHE A 333 -16.31 4.40 -7.98
CA PHE A 333 -17.57 4.18 -7.30
C PHE A 333 -18.52 5.19 -7.94
N ASP A 334 -19.30 4.71 -8.89
CA ASP A 334 -20.54 5.39 -9.24
C ASP A 334 -21.34 5.50 -7.93
N PRO A 335 -21.83 6.70 -7.56
CA PRO A 335 -22.72 6.82 -6.43
C PRO A 335 -23.96 5.99 -6.77
N VAL A 336 -24.13 4.88 -6.07
CA VAL A 336 -25.34 4.07 -6.14
C VAL A 336 -26.47 4.98 -5.68
N GLU A 337 -27.34 5.32 -6.64
CA GLU A 337 -28.52 6.17 -6.52
C GLU A 337 -29.66 5.44 -5.76
N GLU A 338 -29.35 4.59 -4.77
CA GLU A 338 -30.36 3.81 -4.02
C GLU A 338 -30.85 4.51 -2.75
N ASP A 339 -30.10 5.44 -2.16
CA ASP A 339 -30.50 6.11 -0.91
C ASP A 339 -31.54 7.24 -1.09
N ALA A 340 -31.94 7.54 -2.32
CA ALA A 340 -32.96 8.56 -2.60
C ALA A 340 -34.39 8.00 -2.64
N LYS A 341 -34.58 6.67 -2.72
CA LYS A 341 -35.92 6.05 -2.74
C LYS A 341 -36.44 5.64 -1.37
N GLU A 342 -35.57 5.36 -0.41
CA GLU A 342 -36.00 4.96 0.95
C GLU A 342 -36.54 6.14 1.78
N ALA A 343 -36.27 7.39 1.38
CA ALA A 343 -36.79 8.59 2.02
C ALA A 343 -38.21 9.00 1.57
N GLU A 344 -38.73 8.45 0.47
CA GLU A 344 -40.14 8.66 0.07
C GLU A 344 -41.10 7.64 0.73
N ASP A 345 -40.69 6.38 0.87
CA ASP A 345 -41.55 5.35 1.50
C ASP A 345 -41.79 5.61 3.00
N LEU A 346 -40.86 6.28 3.69
CA LEU A 346 -41.02 6.71 5.08
C LEU A 346 -41.92 7.94 5.26
N LYS A 347 -42.27 8.65 4.17
CA LYS A 347 -43.25 9.75 4.21
C LYS A 347 -44.67 9.26 3.96
N GLU A 348 -44.88 8.20 3.17
CA GLU A 348 -46.22 7.62 2.98
C GLU A 348 -46.72 6.83 4.21
N ALA A 349 -45.82 6.20 4.98
CA ALA A 349 -46.20 5.47 6.20
C ALA A 349 -46.61 6.36 7.40
N LYS A 350 -46.55 7.69 7.28
CA LYS A 350 -46.99 8.66 8.32
C LYS A 350 -48.31 9.35 8.01
N LEU A 351 -48.96 9.02 6.90
CA LEU A 351 -50.22 9.64 6.44
C LEU A 351 -51.40 8.64 6.34
N SER A 352 -51.22 7.43 6.82
CA SER A 352 -52.25 6.40 7.08
C SER A 352 -52.18 5.98 8.53
#